data_AF-A0A7V9DDB9-F1
#
_entry.id   AF-A0A7V9DDB9-F1
#
_cell.length_a   1.000
_cell.length_b   1.000
_cell.length_c   1.000
_cell.angle_alpha   90.00
_cell.angle_beta   90.00
_cell.angle_gamma   90.00
#
_symmetry.space_group_name_H-M   'P 1'
#
loop_
_entity.id
_entity.type
_entity.pdbx_description
1 polymer ?
#
loop_
_entity_poly.entity_id
_entity_poly.type
_entity_poly.pdbx_seq_one_letter_code
_entity_poly.pdbx_strand_id
1 'polypeptide(L)'
;MSVELSEILELPVSERIKLVGDIWDSIAADADSVRVTAEQGEELDRRIAYLRDNLDESGSWSEVRNRTFEGLYGAVSVWRLLRRRRRRHFRFCDPSPQAGIR
;
A
#
# COMPACT_ATOMS: atom_id res chain seq x y z
N MET A 1 -10.38 11.12 24.21
CA MET A 1 -11.63 11.04 23.41
C MET A 1 -11.60 9.66 22.77
N SER A 2 -12.50 8.75 23.18
CA SER A 2 -12.64 7.44 22.52
C SER A 2 -13.50 7.63 21.29
N VAL A 3 -13.15 6.97 20.19
CA VAL A 3 -14.01 6.89 19.00
C VAL A 3 -14.45 5.44 18.90
N GLU A 4 -15.76 5.21 18.95
CA GLU A 4 -16.30 3.86 18.91
C GLU A 4 -16.41 3.40 17.45
N LEU A 5 -16.04 2.14 17.19
CA LEU A 5 -16.03 1.60 15.82
C LEU A 5 -17.42 1.62 15.18
N SER A 6 -18.48 1.49 15.98
CA SER A 6 -19.87 1.58 15.53
C SER A 6 -20.18 2.93 14.88
N GLU A 7 -19.70 4.03 15.45
CA GLU A 7 -19.92 5.39 14.93
C GLU A 7 -19.23 5.57 13.58
N ILE A 8 -18.03 5.02 13.41
CA ILE A 8 -17.30 5.04 12.15
C ILE A 8 -18.06 4.27 11.07
N LEU A 9 -18.69 3.14 11.42
CA LEU A 9 -19.42 2.30 10.47
C LEU A 9 -20.74 2.92 9.99
N GLU A 10 -21.34 3.82 10.78
CA GLU A 10 -22.53 4.60 10.40
C GLU A 10 -22.22 5.69 9.36
N LEU A 11 -20.97 6.16 9.27
CA LEU A 11 -20.58 7.16 8.29
C LEU A 11 -20.79 6.68 6.85
N PRO A 12 -21.11 7.58 5.91
CA PRO A 12 -21.10 7.27 4.49
C PRO A 12 -19.78 6.62 4.05
N VAL A 13 -19.84 5.67 3.10
CA VAL A 13 -18.66 4.95 2.58
C VAL A 13 -17.54 5.92 2.17
N SER A 14 -17.89 7.04 1.52
CA SER A 14 -16.93 8.06 1.09
C SER A 14 -16.19 8.72 2.26
N GLU A 15 -16.84 8.90 3.40
CA GLU A 15 -16.25 9.48 4.60
C GLU A 15 -15.38 8.47 5.34
N ARG A 16 -15.82 7.21 5.43
CA ARG A 16 -14.98 6.13 5.97
C ARG A 16 -13.68 5.97 5.18
N ILE A 17 -13.76 6.04 3.85
CA ILE A 17 -12.59 5.97 2.97
C ILE A 17 -11.63 7.15 3.23
N LYS A 18 -12.16 8.37 3.42
CA LYS A 18 -11.34 9.53 3.78
C LYS A 18 -10.67 9.34 5.13
N LEU A 19 -11.44 8.94 6.15
CA LEU A 19 -10.95 8.73 7.51
C LEU A 19 -9.83 7.68 7.55
N VAL A 20 -9.99 6.55 6.85
CA VAL A 20 -8.93 5.54 6.72
C VAL A 20 -7.68 6.13 6.08
N GLY A 21 -7.83 6.97 5.05
CA GLY A 21 -6.71 7.66 4.42
C GLY A 21 -6.00 8.63 5.36
N ASP A 22 -6.77 9.41 6.13
CA ASP A 22 -6.22 10.40 7.07
C ASP A 22 -5.52 9.71 8.25
N ILE A 23 -6.07 8.60 8.77
CA ILE A 23 -5.41 7.75 9.77
C ILE A 23 -4.11 7.17 9.20
N TRP A 24 -4.14 6.69 7.96
CA TRP A 24 -2.96 6.14 7.31
C TRP A 24 -1.85 7.19 7.13
N ASP A 25 -2.21 8.42 6.76
CA ASP A 25 -1.25 9.53 6.69
C ASP A 25 -0.66 9.89 8.06
N SER A 26 -1.48 9.87 9.12
CA SER A 26 -1.01 10.08 10.49
C SER A 26 0.02 9.02 10.91
N ILE A 27 -0.26 7.74 10.63
CA ILE A 27 0.66 6.64 10.95
C ILE A 27 1.96 6.79 10.16
N ALA A 28 1.86 7.14 8.88
CA ALA A 28 3.02 7.34 8.02
C ALA A 28 3.88 8.53 8.46
N ALA A 29 3.28 9.61 8.99
CA ALA A 29 4.01 10.74 9.55
C ALA A 29 4.86 10.36 10.77
N ASP A 30 4.42 9.35 11.54
CA ASP A 30 5.12 8.82 12.71
C ASP A 30 6.02 7.61 12.38
N ALA A 31 6.29 7.33 11.10
CA ALA A 31 7.02 6.12 10.69
C ALA A 31 8.41 5.98 11.33
N ASP A 32 9.11 7.09 11.55
CA ASP A 32 10.45 7.12 12.16
C ASP A 32 10.43 6.74 13.66
N SER A 33 9.25 6.70 14.30
CA SER A 33 9.10 6.23 15.68
C SER A 33 9.25 4.72 15.82
N VAL A 34 9.07 3.97 14.72
CA VAL A 34 9.21 2.52 14.70
C VAL A 34 10.69 2.17 14.56
N ARG A 35 11.29 1.71 15.65
CA ARG A 35 12.68 1.25 15.64
C ARG A 35 12.80 -0.05 14.87
N VAL A 36 13.57 -0.02 13.79
CA VAL A 36 13.99 -1.21 13.04
C VAL A 36 15.30 -1.72 13.62
N THR A 37 15.40 -3.02 13.92
CA THR A 37 16.66 -3.60 14.39
C THR A 37 17.66 -3.70 13.25
N ALA A 38 18.97 -3.76 13.56
CA ALA A 38 20.00 -3.94 12.54
C ALA A 38 19.75 -5.19 11.68
N GLU A 39 19.39 -6.31 12.32
CA GLU A 39 19.07 -7.58 11.64
C GLU A 39 17.88 -7.45 10.67
N GLN A 40 16.84 -6.69 11.05
CA GLN A 40 15.69 -6.44 10.17
C GLN A 40 16.06 -5.56 8.97
N GLY A 41 16.93 -4.56 9.19
CA GLY A 41 17.47 -3.71 8.13
C GLY A 41 18.30 -4.52 7.14
N GLU A 42 19.22 -5.34 7.63
CA GLU A 42 20.06 -6.23 6.82
C GLU A 42 19.24 -7.22 5.99
N GLU A 43 18.19 -7.82 6.58
CA GLU A 43 17.28 -8.70 5.85
C GLU A 43 16.51 -7.96 4.76
N LEU A 44 16.09 -6.72 5.03
CA LEU A 44 15.39 -5.90 4.04
C LEU A 44 16.34 -5.55 2.87
N ASP A 45 17.57 -5.15 3.17
CA ASP A 45 18.59 -4.85 2.17
C ASP A 45 18.91 -6.07 1.31
N ARG A 46 19.04 -7.26 1.92
CA ARG A 46 19.23 -8.53 1.21
C ARG A 46 18.09 -8.83 0.24
N ARG A 47 16.82 -8.63 0.66
CA ARG A 47 15.65 -8.85 -0.20
C ARG A 47 15.55 -7.84 -1.34
N ILE A 48 15.91 -6.59 -1.08
CA ILE A 48 15.94 -5.55 -2.12
C ILE A 48 17.01 -5.88 -3.16
N ALA A 49 18.21 -6.30 -2.73
CA ALA A 49 19.27 -6.73 -3.63
C ALA A 49 18.82 -7.93 -4.49
N TYR A 50 18.26 -8.97 -3.85
CA TYR A 50 17.72 -10.13 -4.56
C TYR A 50 16.67 -9.73 -5.60
N LEU A 51 15.74 -8.84 -5.26
CA LEU A 51 14.70 -8.39 -6.18
C LEU A 51 15.27 -7.63 -7.39
N ARG A 52 16.32 -6.82 -7.19
CA ARG A 52 16.98 -6.10 -8.29
C ARG A 52 17.63 -7.05 -9.29
N ASP A 53 18.20 -8.15 -8.81
CA ASP A 53 18.84 -9.16 -9.65
C ASP A 53 17.84 -10.13 -10.29
N ASN A 54 16.62 -10.23 -9.74
CA ASN A 54 15.57 -11.17 -10.15
C ASN A 54 14.24 -10.46 -10.47
N LEU A 55 14.30 -9.35 -11.22
CA LEU A 55 13.12 -8.55 -11.57
C LEU A 55 12.05 -9.37 -12.30
N ASP A 56 12.48 -10.31 -13.14
CA ASP A 56 11.59 -11.18 -13.94
C ASP A 56 10.82 -12.20 -13.08
N GLU A 57 11.32 -12.54 -11.89
CA GLU A 57 10.65 -13.47 -10.97
C GLU A 57 9.50 -12.80 -10.19
N SER A 58 9.51 -11.47 -10.11
CA SER A 58 8.56 -10.72 -9.28
C SER A 58 7.15 -10.61 -9.88
N GLY A 59 7.01 -10.89 -11.18
CA GLY A 59 5.76 -10.74 -11.93
C GLY A 59 5.24 -9.31 -11.94
N SER A 60 4.42 -8.96 -12.92
CA SER A 60 3.73 -7.68 -12.87
C SER A 60 2.72 -7.68 -11.71
N TRP A 61 2.47 -6.51 -11.12
CA TRP A 61 1.42 -6.39 -10.10
C TRP A 61 0.04 -6.87 -10.60
N SER A 62 -0.21 -6.76 -11.91
CA SER A 62 -1.42 -7.32 -12.53
C SER A 62 -1.44 -8.84 -12.46
N GLU A 63 -0.33 -9.51 -12.74
CA GLU A 63 -0.20 -10.98 -12.64
C GLU A 63 -0.34 -11.47 -11.21
N VAL A 64 0.37 -10.84 -10.27
CA VAL A 64 0.26 -11.16 -8.84
C VAL A 64 -1.18 -10.93 -8.35
N ARG A 65 -1.78 -9.80 -8.74
CA ARG A 65 -3.15 -9.47 -8.37
C ARG A 65 -4.15 -10.47 -8.95
N ASN A 66 -4.05 -10.82 -10.22
CA ASN A 66 -4.97 -11.75 -10.87
C ASN A 66 -4.88 -13.12 -10.19
N ARG A 67 -3.65 -13.62 -9.97
CA ARG A 67 -3.41 -14.88 -9.25
C ARG A 67 -4.01 -14.88 -7.84
N THR A 68 -3.93 -13.77 -7.10
CA THR A 68 -4.35 -13.71 -5.69
C THR A 68 -5.82 -13.30 -5.49
N PHE A 69 -6.38 -12.49 -6.38
CA PHE A 69 -7.67 -11.82 -6.17
C PHE A 69 -8.77 -12.19 -7.18
N GLU A 70 -8.54 -13.10 -8.13
CA GLU A 70 -9.58 -13.57 -9.07
C GLU A 70 -10.81 -14.21 -8.40
N GLY A 71 -10.76 -14.51 -7.10
CA GLY A 71 -11.93 -14.96 -6.31
C GLY A 71 -12.65 -13.90 -5.48
N LEU A 72 -12.19 -12.65 -5.41
CA LEU A 72 -12.68 -11.62 -4.46
C LEU A 72 -13.07 -10.31 -5.15
N TYR A 73 -14.06 -10.37 -6.05
CA TYR A 73 -14.53 -9.25 -6.90
C TYR A 73 -15.18 -8.05 -6.15
N GLY A 74 -15.17 -8.00 -4.81
CA GLY A 74 -15.75 -6.89 -4.02
C GLY A 74 -14.76 -5.85 -3.47
N ALA A 75 -13.56 -6.28 -3.03
CA ALA A 75 -12.64 -5.41 -2.27
C ALA A 75 -11.79 -4.46 -3.14
N VAL A 76 -11.67 -4.74 -4.43
CA VAL A 76 -10.77 -4.03 -5.36
C VAL A 76 -11.30 -2.62 -5.72
N SER A 77 -12.59 -2.37 -5.53
CA SER A 77 -13.25 -1.10 -5.89
C SER A 77 -12.87 0.07 -4.98
N VAL A 78 -12.67 -0.20 -3.68
CA VAL A 78 -12.29 0.83 -2.68
C VAL A 78 -10.88 1.34 -2.95
N TRP A 79 -9.94 0.43 -3.22
CA TRP A 79 -8.55 0.77 -3.57
C TRP A 79 -8.43 1.49 -4.92
N ARG A 80 -9.27 1.14 -5.90
CA ARG A 80 -9.28 1.80 -7.22
C ARG A 80 -9.78 3.25 -7.13
N LEU A 81 -10.73 3.54 -6.24
CA LEU A 81 -11.23 4.90 -5.97
C LEU A 81 -10.20 5.75 -5.20
N LEU A 82 -9.51 5.15 -4.22
CA LEU A 82 -8.43 5.80 -3.46
C LEU A 82 -7.23 6.17 -4.37
N ARG A 83 -6.86 5.28 -5.30
CA ARG A 83 -5.73 5.50 -6.23
C ARG A 83 -5.95 6.64 -7.24
N ARG A 84 -7.19 6.95 -7.65
CA ARG A 84 -7.47 8.01 -8.66
C ARG A 84 -7.35 9.45 -8.13
N ARG A 85 -7.37 9.66 -6.80
CA ARG A 85 -7.43 11.02 -6.21
C ARG A 85 -6.09 11.57 -5.69
N ARG A 86 -5.03 10.76 -5.57
CA ARG A 86 -3.74 11.19 -4.99
C ARG A 86 -2.56 10.86 -5.92
N ARG A 87 -2.17 11.83 -6.76
CA ARG A 87 -0.93 11.83 -7.57
C ARG A 87 0.10 12.87 -7.08
N ARG A 88 0.16 13.21 -5.79
CA ARG A 88 1.13 14.23 -5.32
C ARG A 88 1.92 13.96 -4.05
N HIS A 89 1.66 12.92 -3.26
CA HIS A 89 2.41 12.78 -1.99
C HIS A 89 2.70 11.38 -1.47
N PHE A 90 2.24 10.31 -2.13
CA PHE A 90 2.56 8.96 -1.70
C PHE A 90 3.62 8.35 -2.64
N ARG A 91 4.85 8.21 -2.15
CA ARG A 91 5.90 7.43 -2.81
C ARG A 91 5.90 6.02 -2.22
N PHE A 92 4.80 5.29 -2.46
CA PHE A 92 4.72 3.86 -2.17
C PHE A 92 4.22 3.16 -3.43
N CYS A 93 5.13 2.37 -4.02
CA CYS A 93 5.01 1.48 -5.19
C CYS A 93 3.86 1.80 -6.18
N ASP A 94 4.14 2.64 -7.18
CA ASP A 94 3.38 2.62 -8.43
C ASP A 94 4.00 1.55 -9.34
N PRO A 95 3.31 0.46 -9.70
CA PRO A 95 3.73 -0.34 -10.84
C PRO A 95 3.25 0.42 -12.07
N SER A 96 4.07 1.36 -12.54
CA SER A 96 3.91 1.85 -13.91
C SER A 96 4.29 0.70 -14.85
N PRO A 97 3.48 0.38 -15.86
CA PRO A 97 3.94 -0.47 -16.94
C PRO A 97 5.05 0.28 -17.65
N GLN A 98 6.27 -0.26 -17.58
CA GLN A 98 7.39 0.07 -18.46
C GLN A 98 7.91 1.51 -18.38
N ALA A 99 8.91 1.73 -17.53
CA ALA A 99 9.93 2.74 -17.80
C ALA A 99 11.28 2.11 -17.45
N GLY A 100 12.09 1.86 -18.49
CA GLY A 100 13.39 1.21 -18.40
C GLY A 100 14.28 1.84 -17.34
N ILE A 101 14.88 0.99 -16.53
CA ILE A 101 15.93 1.34 -15.59
C ILE A 101 17.20 1.54 -16.43
N ARG A 102 17.66 2.79 -16.50
CA ARG A 102 19.07 3.10 -16.76
C ARG A 102 19.81 3.14 -15.44
#